data_AF-A0A8H8P2L2-F1
#
_entry.id   AF-A0A8H8P2L2-F1
#
_cell.length_a   1.000
_cell.length_b   1.000
_cell.length_c   1.000
_cell.angle_alpha   90.00
_cell.angle_beta   90.00
_cell.angle_gamma   90.00
#
_symmetry.space_group_name_H-M   'P 1'
#
loop_
_entity.id
_entity.type
_entity.pdbx_description
1 polymer ?
#
loop_
_entity_poly.entity_id
_entity_poly.type
_entity_poly.pdbx_seq_one_letter_code
_entity_poly.pdbx_strand_id
1 'polypeptide(L)'
;MSAPYCTRFFFFFLALATSIDAAPSSDSRQANAYLDAHNSFRAQHAADPLTWSTKLETKAQEWANGCRFKHGSTGENLAVGTGDFGAAAAVKLWTDEIGRVEEHHGTRMCSNTVSRRHNIFSR
;
A
#
# COMPACT_ATOMS: atom_id res chain seq x y z
N MET A 1 -0.49 -6.50 75.55
CA MET A 1 -1.69 -7.27 75.15
C MET A 1 -2.50 -6.37 74.24
N SER A 2 -2.36 -6.56 72.93
CA SER A 2 -2.73 -5.57 71.89
C SER A 2 -4.13 -5.81 71.35
N ALA A 3 -4.84 -4.71 71.16
CA ALA A 3 -6.24 -4.59 70.74
C ALA A 3 -6.40 -4.56 69.19
N PRO A 4 -7.64 -4.59 68.65
CA PRO A 4 -7.97 -5.03 67.29
C PRO A 4 -8.02 -3.90 66.23
N TYR A 5 -8.27 -4.32 64.97
CA TYR A 5 -8.53 -3.56 63.73
C TYR A 5 -7.33 -3.26 62.80
N CYS A 6 -7.35 -3.85 61.59
CA CYS A 6 -6.80 -3.19 60.40
C CYS A 6 -7.64 -3.60 59.18
N THR A 7 -8.74 -2.87 58.98
CA THR A 7 -9.62 -2.90 57.82
C THR A 7 -8.78 -2.62 56.56
N ARG A 8 -8.46 -3.68 55.80
CA ARG A 8 -7.80 -3.54 54.50
C ARG A 8 -8.79 -2.98 53.48
N PHE A 9 -8.67 -1.69 53.19
CA PHE A 9 -9.22 -1.08 51.99
C PHE A 9 -8.71 -1.87 50.77
N PHE A 10 -9.58 -2.68 50.16
CA PHE A 10 -9.39 -3.08 48.76
C PHE A 10 -9.70 -1.85 47.90
N PHE A 11 -8.72 -0.98 47.70
CA PHE A 11 -8.74 -0.09 46.55
C PHE A 11 -8.55 -0.96 45.31
N PHE A 12 -9.65 -1.43 44.73
CA PHE A 12 -9.65 -1.92 43.36
C PHE A 12 -9.46 -0.68 42.47
N PHE A 13 -8.21 -0.29 42.25
CA PHE A 13 -7.87 0.62 41.16
C PHE A 13 -8.19 -0.12 39.87
N LEU A 14 -9.41 0.08 39.35
CA LEU A 14 -9.75 -0.25 37.98
C LEU A 14 -8.94 0.71 37.11
N ALA A 15 -7.74 0.30 36.72
CA ALA A 15 -6.98 0.96 35.68
C ALA A 15 -7.79 0.81 34.39
N LEU A 16 -8.52 1.86 34.01
CA LEU A 16 -9.07 1.99 32.68
C LEU A 16 -7.87 2.16 31.74
N ALA A 17 -7.39 1.05 31.17
CA ALA A 17 -6.44 1.09 30.08
C ALA A 17 -7.14 1.75 28.90
N THR A 18 -7.00 3.06 28.75
CA THR A 18 -7.34 3.74 27.52
C THR A 18 -6.28 3.32 26.51
N SER A 19 -6.55 2.24 25.77
CA SER A 19 -5.80 1.93 24.56
C SER A 19 -6.00 3.10 23.62
N ILE A 20 -5.03 4.01 23.58
CA ILE A 20 -4.97 5.03 22.54
C ILE A 20 -4.55 4.26 21.28
N ASP A 21 -5.53 3.71 20.57
CA ASP A 21 -5.32 3.13 19.26
C ASP A 21 -4.99 4.31 18.34
N ALA A 22 -3.69 4.58 18.19
CA ALA A 22 -3.23 5.66 17.33
C ALA A 22 -3.66 5.32 15.91
N ALA A 23 -4.62 6.08 15.37
CA ALA A 23 -5.08 5.88 14.01
C ALA A 23 -3.87 5.83 13.05
N PRO A 24 -3.85 4.90 12.08
CA PRO A 24 -2.73 4.75 11.15
C PRO A 24 -2.42 6.09 10.48
N SER A 25 -1.14 6.50 10.41
CA SER A 25 -0.70 7.72 9.70
C SER A 25 -1.22 7.77 8.26
N SER A 26 -1.30 8.96 7.65
CA SER A 26 -1.66 9.11 6.23
C SER A 26 -0.85 8.18 5.32
N ASP A 27 0.43 8.04 5.63
CA ASP A 27 1.39 7.25 4.85
C ASP A 27 1.07 5.76 4.98
N SER A 28 0.81 5.28 6.20
CA SER A 28 0.39 3.89 6.40
C SER A 28 -0.96 3.56 5.77
N ARG A 29 -1.90 4.51 5.71
CA ARG A 29 -3.18 4.32 4.99
C ARG A 29 -2.97 4.21 3.48
N GLN A 30 -2.09 5.03 2.90
CA GLN A 30 -1.75 4.95 1.48
C GLN A 30 -1.00 3.66 1.15
N ALA A 31 -0.03 3.26 1.98
CA ALA A 31 0.71 2.01 1.83
C ALA A 31 -0.22 0.79 1.81
N ASN A 32 -1.15 0.71 2.77
CA ASN A 32 -2.16 -0.36 2.81
C ASN A 32 -3.04 -0.34 1.56
N ALA A 33 -3.51 0.83 1.12
CA ALA A 33 -4.34 0.94 -0.07
C ALA A 33 -3.62 0.48 -1.35
N TYR A 34 -2.33 0.78 -1.49
CA TYR A 34 -1.52 0.25 -2.59
C TYR A 34 -1.36 -1.26 -2.48
N LEU A 35 -1.00 -1.78 -1.31
CA LEU A 35 -0.75 -3.20 -1.12
C LEU A 35 -2.02 -4.04 -1.35
N ASP A 36 -3.14 -3.61 -0.79
CA ASP A 36 -4.44 -4.27 -0.91
C ASP A 36 -4.92 -4.30 -2.36
N ALA A 37 -4.80 -3.18 -3.09
CA ALA A 37 -5.19 -3.14 -4.50
C ALA A 37 -4.33 -4.07 -5.36
N HIS A 38 -3.01 -4.14 -5.13
CA HIS A 38 -2.15 -5.08 -5.84
C HIS A 38 -2.49 -6.54 -5.50
N ASN A 39 -2.61 -6.86 -4.21
CA ASN A 39 -2.84 -8.23 -3.77
C ASN A 39 -4.23 -8.74 -4.17
N SER A 40 -5.26 -7.88 -4.17
CA SER A 40 -6.59 -8.19 -4.70
C SER A 40 -6.52 -8.59 -6.17
N PHE A 41 -5.76 -7.86 -6.99
CA PHE A 41 -5.56 -8.20 -8.39
C PHE A 41 -4.72 -9.47 -8.59
N ARG A 42 -3.63 -9.64 -7.83
CA ARG A 42 -2.77 -10.83 -7.90
C ARG A 42 -3.53 -12.11 -7.54
N ALA A 43 -4.42 -12.05 -6.55
CA ALA A 43 -5.28 -13.17 -6.16
C ALA A 43 -6.21 -13.63 -7.31
N GLN A 44 -6.73 -12.70 -8.12
CA GLN A 44 -7.54 -13.04 -9.31
C GLN A 44 -6.75 -13.83 -10.36
N HIS A 45 -5.42 -13.74 -10.33
CA HIS A 45 -4.49 -14.41 -11.24
C HIS A 45 -3.66 -15.51 -10.56
N ALA A 46 -4.05 -15.96 -9.36
CA ALA A 46 -3.36 -16.99 -8.59
C ALA A 46 -1.85 -16.71 -8.35
N ALA A 47 -1.47 -15.44 -8.24
CA ALA A 47 -0.11 -15.03 -7.91
C ALA A 47 0.04 -14.80 -6.40
N ASP A 48 1.21 -15.16 -5.84
CA ASP A 48 1.51 -14.99 -4.42
C ASP A 48 1.34 -13.53 -3.95
N PRO A 49 0.86 -13.25 -2.73
CA PRO A 49 0.72 -11.87 -2.26
C PRO A 49 2.08 -11.19 -2.09
N LEU A 50 2.14 -9.90 -2.39
CA LEU A 50 3.27 -9.04 -2.10
C LEU A 50 3.26 -8.61 -0.63
N THR A 51 4.44 -8.22 -0.13
CA THR A 51 4.61 -7.53 1.14
C THR A 51 5.12 -6.11 0.93
N TRP A 52 4.71 -5.17 1.80
CA TRP A 52 5.22 -3.81 1.73
C TRP A 52 6.72 -3.73 2.04
N SER A 53 7.42 -2.82 1.36
CA SER A 53 8.83 -2.54 1.59
C SER A 53 9.03 -1.05 1.76
N THR A 54 9.34 -0.63 3.00
CA THR A 54 9.63 0.78 3.32
C THR A 54 10.81 1.33 2.51
N LYS A 55 11.78 0.47 2.16
CA LYS A 55 12.89 0.84 1.28
C LYS A 55 12.43 1.18 -0.15
N LEU A 56 11.45 0.46 -0.68
CA LEU A 56 10.89 0.76 -2.01
C LEU A 56 9.98 1.98 -1.96
N GLU A 57 9.21 2.14 -0.88
CA GLU A 57 8.40 3.34 -0.63
C GLU A 57 9.26 4.61 -0.61
N THR A 58 10.36 4.63 0.15
CA THR A 58 11.28 5.78 0.19
C THR A 58 11.79 6.14 -1.21
N LYS A 59 12.23 5.14 -1.98
CA LYS A 59 12.70 5.36 -3.36
C LYS A 59 11.62 5.87 -4.30
N ALA A 60 10.41 5.32 -4.18
CA ALA A 60 9.26 5.74 -4.99
C ALA A 60 8.87 7.19 -4.68
N GLN A 61 8.86 7.57 -3.39
CA GLN A 61 8.57 8.94 -2.97
C GLN A 61 9.66 9.92 -3.42
N GLU A 62 10.93 9.56 -3.29
CA GLU A 62 12.05 10.36 -3.82
C GLU A 62 11.92 10.60 -5.33
N TRP A 63 11.56 9.58 -6.11
CA TRP A 63 11.31 9.71 -7.54
C TRP A 63 10.10 10.61 -7.84
N ALA A 64 8.99 10.39 -7.14
CA ALA A 64 7.75 11.15 -7.30
C ALA A 64 7.95 12.65 -7.03
N ASN A 65 8.76 13.01 -6.02
CA ASN A 65 9.11 14.39 -5.70
C ASN A 65 9.81 15.13 -6.86
N GLY A 66 10.45 14.40 -7.77
CA GLY A 66 11.08 14.96 -8.97
C GLY A 66 10.10 15.36 -10.07
N CYS A 67 8.82 14.99 -9.97
CA CYS A 67 7.76 15.33 -10.93
C CYS A 67 8.11 15.01 -12.39
N ARG A 68 8.79 13.90 -12.64
CA ARG A 68 9.19 13.47 -13.99
C ARG A 68 8.47 12.20 -14.40
N PHE A 69 7.66 12.27 -15.45
CA PHE A 69 7.02 11.10 -16.05
C PHE A 69 7.97 10.36 -17.00
N LYS A 70 9.05 9.81 -16.44
CA LYS A 70 10.07 8.99 -17.12
C LYS A 70 10.45 7.86 -16.18
N HIS A 71 10.86 6.71 -16.70
CA HIS A 71 11.36 5.64 -15.84
C HIS A 71 12.75 5.93 -15.27
N GLY A 72 12.94 5.60 -13.99
CA GLY A 72 14.24 5.65 -13.31
C GLY A 72 15.01 4.32 -13.32
N SER A 73 14.30 3.19 -13.36
CA SER A 73 14.89 1.84 -13.32
C SER A 73 13.96 0.79 -13.93
N THR A 74 14.44 -0.46 -14.06
CA THR A 74 13.57 -1.60 -14.34
C THR A 74 12.84 -2.01 -13.07
N GLY A 75 11.69 -2.65 -13.24
CA GLY A 75 10.86 -2.91 -12.11
C GLY A 75 10.19 -1.62 -11.64
N GLU A 76 9.55 -0.81 -12.50
CA GLU A 76 8.77 0.40 -12.18
C GLU A 76 7.43 0.53 -12.92
N ASN A 77 6.41 1.02 -12.20
CA ASN A 77 5.17 1.54 -12.75
C ASN A 77 5.02 3.01 -12.34
N LEU A 78 4.55 3.86 -13.26
CA LEU A 78 4.30 5.27 -13.02
C LEU A 78 2.84 5.58 -13.33
N ALA A 79 2.25 6.46 -12.53
CA ALA A 79 0.91 6.97 -12.76
C ALA A 79 0.89 8.47 -12.48
N VAL A 80 0.12 9.20 -13.29
CA VAL A 80 -0.15 10.61 -13.09
C VAL A 80 -1.64 10.84 -13.32
N GLY A 81 -2.26 11.63 -12.46
CA GLY A 81 -3.67 11.97 -12.52
C GLY A 81 -3.91 13.34 -11.89
N THR A 82 -5.10 13.88 -12.12
CA THR A 82 -5.56 15.14 -11.53
C THR A 82 -6.71 14.86 -10.55
N GLY A 83 -6.97 15.78 -9.63
CA GLY A 83 -8.01 15.63 -8.62
C GLY A 83 -7.68 14.56 -7.57
N ASP A 84 -8.71 13.87 -7.06
CA ASP A 84 -8.58 12.80 -6.07
C ASP A 84 -8.02 11.52 -6.72
N PHE A 85 -6.72 11.55 -7.04
CA PHE A 85 -6.00 10.43 -7.63
C PHE A 85 -5.25 9.63 -6.56
N GLY A 86 -5.93 8.63 -5.98
CA GLY A 86 -5.41 7.77 -4.93
C GLY A 86 -4.85 6.42 -5.41
N ALA A 87 -4.28 5.66 -4.46
CA ALA A 87 -3.63 4.37 -4.70
C ALA A 87 -4.47 3.38 -5.52
N ALA A 88 -5.74 3.18 -5.16
CA ALA A 88 -6.62 2.26 -5.86
C ALA A 88 -6.85 2.66 -7.33
N ALA A 89 -6.97 3.96 -7.62
CA ALA A 89 -7.12 4.47 -8.98
C ALA A 89 -5.83 4.27 -9.79
N ALA A 90 -4.67 4.47 -9.18
CA ALA A 90 -3.38 4.22 -9.81
C ALA A 90 -3.17 2.74 -10.15
N VAL A 91 -3.49 1.83 -9.23
CA VAL A 91 -3.39 0.38 -9.49
C VAL A 91 -4.40 -0.04 -10.55
N LYS A 92 -5.64 0.45 -10.48
CA LYS A 92 -6.67 0.15 -11.47
C LYS A 92 -6.23 0.56 -12.88
N LEU A 93 -5.61 1.74 -13.03
CA LEU A 93 -5.07 2.21 -14.30
C LEU A 93 -4.10 1.20 -14.91
N TRP A 94 -3.20 0.63 -14.12
CA TRP A 94 -2.24 -0.38 -14.58
C TRP A 94 -2.87 -1.74 -14.85
N THR A 95 -3.87 -2.14 -14.06
CA THR A 95 -4.53 -3.45 -14.22
C THR A 95 -5.49 -3.47 -15.40
N ASP A 96 -6.17 -2.34 -15.69
CA ASP A 96 -7.07 -2.19 -16.84
C ASP A 96 -6.35 -2.36 -18.19
N GLU A 97 -5.02 -2.23 -18.23
CA GLU A 97 -4.21 -2.51 -19.42
C GLU A 97 -4.31 -3.96 -19.89
N ILE A 98 -4.73 -4.92 -19.04
CA ILE A 98 -4.92 -6.31 -19.46
C ILE A 98 -5.91 -6.41 -20.64
N GLY A 99 -6.92 -5.54 -20.70
CA GLY A 99 -7.87 -5.52 -21.81
C GLY A 99 -7.36 -4.82 -23.07
N ARG A 100 -6.17 -4.20 -23.03
CA ARG A 100 -5.57 -3.41 -24.12
C ARG A 100 -4.31 -4.05 -24.69
N VAL A 101 -4.03 -5.31 -24.38
CA VAL A 101 -3.01 -6.06 -25.10
C VAL A 101 -3.55 -6.37 -26.50
N GLU A 102 -2.98 -5.75 -27.52
CA GLU A 102 -3.26 -6.13 -28.90
C GLU A 102 -2.40 -7.35 -29.27
N GLU A 103 -3.03 -8.35 -29.89
CA GLU A 103 -2.33 -9.54 -30.36
C GLU A 103 -1.65 -9.23 -31.69
N HIS A 104 -0.34 -8.95 -31.66
CA HIS A 104 0.47 -8.78 -32.86
C HIS A 104 1.43 -9.97 -32.98
N HIS A 105 1.26 -10.78 -34.04
CA HIS A 105 2.17 -11.89 -34.42
C HIS A 105 2.48 -12.91 -33.31
N GLY A 106 1.47 -13.34 -32.54
CA GLY A 106 1.65 -14.35 -31.49
C GLY A 106 2.45 -13.87 -30.27
N THR A 107 2.77 -12.57 -30.22
CA THR A 107 3.36 -11.91 -29.05
C THR A 107 2.34 -11.00 -28.40
N ARG A 108 2.13 -11.16 -27.08
CA ARG A 108 1.32 -10.24 -26.28
C ARG A 108 2.12 -8.95 -26.07
N MET A 109 1.77 -7.88 -26.78
CA MET A 109 2.37 -6.56 -26.61
C MET A 109 1.42 -5.61 -25.87
N CYS A 110 1.97 -4.81 -24.96
CA CYS A 110 1.22 -3.79 -24.24
C CYS A 110 0.96 -2.59 -25.18
N SER A 111 -0.31 -2.20 -25.37
CA SER A 111 -0.67 -1.03 -26.17
C SER A 111 -0.13 0.26 -25.55
N ASN A 112 0.32 1.20 -26.39
CA ASN A 112 1.06 2.41 -26.02
C ASN A 112 0.21 3.51 -25.34
N THR A 113 -0.90 3.18 -24.67
CA THR A 113 -1.76 4.19 -24.01
C THR A 113 -1.45 4.37 -22.53
N VAL A 114 -0.82 5.51 -22.22
CA VAL A 114 -0.79 6.26 -20.94
C VAL A 114 -0.10 5.62 -19.73
N SER A 115 0.05 4.29 -19.69
CA SER A 115 0.85 3.62 -18.67
C SER A 115 1.88 2.73 -19.34
N ARG A 116 3.14 2.86 -18.91
CA ARG A 116 4.26 2.04 -19.36
C ARG A 116 4.60 1.13 -18.20
N ARG A 117 4.17 -0.14 -18.26
CA ARG A 117 4.54 -1.14 -17.26
C ARG A 117 5.94 -1.67 -17.51
N HIS A 118 6.75 -1.66 -16.46
CA HIS A 118 7.69 -2.75 -16.15
C HIS A 118 7.92 -2.83 -14.62
N ASN A 119 6.89 -2.97 -13.76
CA ASN A 119 6.84 -3.52 -12.36
C ASN A 119 7.62 -2.91 -11.15
N ILE A 120 7.26 -1.76 -10.54
CA ILE A 120 7.70 -1.50 -9.12
C ILE A 120 6.73 -2.30 -8.26
N PHE A 121 7.25 -3.36 -7.67
CA PHE A 121 7.06 -3.91 -6.33
C PHE A 121 7.62 -5.33 -6.43
N SER A 122 8.89 -5.49 -6.03
CA SER A 122 9.65 -6.71 -6.27
C SER A 122 9.19 -7.87 -5.39
N ARG A 123 9.03 -9.03 -6.03
CA ARG A 123 8.93 -10.41 -5.52
C ARG A 123 7.93 -10.67 -4.40
#